data_AF-A0A8I2DX33-F1
#
_entry.id   AF-A0A8I2DX33-F1
#
_cell.length_a   1.000
_cell.length_b   1.000
_cell.length_c   1.000
_cell.angle_alpha   90.00
_cell.angle_beta   90.00
_cell.angle_gamma   90.00
#
_symmetry.space_group_name_H-M   'P 1'
#
loop_
_entity.id
_entity.type
_entity.pdbx_description
1 polymer ?
#
loop_
_entity_poly.entity_id
_entity_poly.type
_entity_poly.pdbx_seq_one_letter_code
_entity_poly.pdbx_strand_id
1 'polypeptide(L)'
;MRATQTGTLLASVLASGLMAGLFAAFAYAVMPGLRGTSDHTFTATMQGINKSIVNPVFMLPFVGSVPLIALAVFLAWRGHGRPALPWLVAALVLYLVAFAVTVTVNVPLNDRLARAGDPDSIGDPAAVRERFEAAWVTWNIVRALLHTAAFACLAWALVLYGADRSADDRAAASTSRETGAPFRTGVPPYAHDGRGAGH
;
A
#
# COMPACT_ATOMS: atom_id res chain seq x y z
N MET A 1 12.65 2.18 -16.46
CA MET A 1 11.21 2.34 -16.15
C MET A 1 10.62 1.13 -15.41
N ARG A 2 10.69 -0.11 -15.94
CA ARG A 2 10.07 -1.29 -15.29
C ARG A 2 10.64 -1.61 -13.89
N ALA A 3 11.97 -1.60 -13.73
CA ALA A 3 12.61 -1.84 -12.43
C ALA A 3 12.25 -0.77 -11.39
N THR A 4 12.22 0.50 -11.81
CA THR A 4 11.78 1.63 -10.98
C THR A 4 10.34 1.44 -10.51
N GLN A 5 9.42 1.08 -11.42
CA GLN A 5 8.02 0.84 -11.07
C GLN A 5 7.86 -0.31 -10.08
N THR A 6 8.57 -1.41 -10.27
CA THR A 6 8.58 -2.53 -9.30
C THR A 6 9.05 -2.07 -7.93
N GLY A 7 10.19 -1.35 -7.86
CA GLY A 7 10.72 -0.85 -6.61
C GLY A 7 9.76 0.12 -5.89
N THR A 8 9.16 1.05 -6.63
CA THR A 8 8.18 2.00 -6.10
C THR A 8 6.92 1.29 -5.58
N LEU A 9 6.39 0.30 -6.30
CA LEU A 9 5.23 -0.47 -5.85
C LEU A 9 5.54 -1.28 -4.59
N LEU A 10 6.67 -1.97 -4.54
CA LEU A 10 7.09 -2.72 -3.35
C LEU A 10 7.24 -1.79 -2.13
N ALA A 11 7.91 -0.65 -2.30
CA ALA A 11 8.05 0.35 -1.25
C ALA A 11 6.69 0.90 -0.79
N SER A 12 5.77 1.17 -1.73
CA SER A 12 4.42 1.64 -1.43
C SER A 12 3.62 0.61 -0.62
N VAL A 13 3.67 -0.67 -1.01
CA VAL A 13 3.00 -1.78 -0.32
C VAL A 13 3.55 -1.94 1.09
N LEU A 14 4.87 -1.94 1.27
CA LEU A 14 5.50 -2.07 2.59
C LEU A 14 5.15 -0.90 3.51
N ALA A 15 5.30 0.34 3.04
CA ALA A 15 5.01 1.53 3.83
C ALA A 15 3.51 1.60 4.20
N SER A 16 2.61 1.35 3.24
CA SER A 16 1.16 1.35 3.51
C SER A 16 0.74 0.19 4.40
N GLY A 17 1.39 -0.97 4.30
CA GLY A 17 1.14 -2.13 5.14
C GLY A 17 1.51 -1.87 6.61
N LEU A 18 2.65 -1.20 6.86
CA LEU A 18 3.03 -0.76 8.20
C LEU A 18 1.98 0.18 8.81
N MET A 19 1.46 1.13 8.02
CA MET A 19 0.42 2.06 8.50
C MET A 19 -0.92 1.38 8.73
N ALA A 20 -1.36 0.50 7.82
CA ALA A 20 -2.57 -0.29 8.00
C ALA A 20 -2.49 -1.13 9.28
N GLY A 21 -1.38 -1.84 9.49
CA GLY A 21 -1.13 -2.64 10.69
C GLY A 21 -1.13 -1.80 11.97
N LEU A 22 -0.46 -0.64 11.98
CA LEU A 22 -0.43 0.25 13.14
C LEU A 22 -1.83 0.70 13.56
N PHE A 23 -2.61 1.26 12.63
CA PHE A 23 -3.94 1.77 12.97
C PHE A 23 -4.92 0.65 13.34
N ALA A 24 -4.82 -0.51 12.68
CA ALA A 24 -5.62 -1.68 13.00
C ALA A 24 -5.28 -2.23 14.39
N ALA A 25 -4.00 -2.36 14.74
CA ALA A 25 -3.57 -2.80 16.08
C ALA A 25 -4.12 -1.88 17.18
N PHE A 26 -4.14 -0.57 16.95
CA PHE A 26 -4.79 0.36 17.88
C PHE A 26 -6.30 0.12 18.01
N ALA A 27 -6.98 -0.20 16.90
CA ALA A 27 -8.42 -0.41 16.88
C ALA A 27 -8.85 -1.71 17.60
N TYR A 28 -8.17 -2.83 17.35
CA TYR A 28 -8.61 -4.15 17.85
C TYR A 28 -7.84 -4.66 19.07
N ALA A 29 -6.68 -4.08 19.41
CA ALA A 29 -5.87 -4.56 20.55
C ALA A 29 -5.61 -3.46 21.58
N VAL A 30 -4.95 -2.36 21.20
CA VAL A 30 -4.48 -1.34 22.16
C VAL A 30 -5.65 -0.65 22.86
N MET A 31 -6.58 -0.04 22.10
CA MET A 31 -7.69 0.69 22.72
C MET A 31 -8.63 -0.24 23.50
N PRO A 32 -9.01 -1.44 22.99
CA PRO A 32 -9.75 -2.41 23.80
C PRO A 32 -9.03 -2.82 25.10
N GLY A 33 -7.72 -2.98 25.08
CA GLY A 33 -6.94 -3.27 26.30
C GLY A 33 -6.95 -2.11 27.30
N LEU A 34 -6.90 -0.88 26.82
CA LEU A 34 -6.94 0.32 27.67
C LEU A 34 -8.33 0.59 28.26
N ARG A 35 -9.42 0.10 27.65
CA ARG A 35 -10.80 0.31 28.15
C ARG A 35 -10.98 -0.06 29.62
N GLY A 36 -10.39 -1.17 30.05
CA GLY A 36 -10.50 -1.69 31.44
C GLY A 36 -9.59 -0.99 32.46
N THR A 37 -8.79 -0.01 32.05
CA THR A 37 -7.88 0.72 32.95
C THR A 37 -8.55 1.92 33.60
N SER A 38 -7.94 2.46 34.66
CA SER A 38 -8.39 3.71 35.29
C SER A 38 -8.25 4.90 34.32
N ASP A 39 -9.02 5.96 34.55
CA ASP A 39 -8.99 7.15 33.69
C ASP A 39 -7.64 7.88 33.72
N HIS A 40 -6.97 7.85 34.88
CA HIS A 40 -5.60 8.31 35.03
C HIS A 40 -4.65 7.48 34.15
N THR A 41 -4.68 6.15 34.29
CA THR A 41 -3.81 5.24 33.51
C THR A 41 -4.04 5.38 32.01
N PHE A 42 -5.29 5.46 31.58
CA PHE A 42 -5.66 5.72 30.20
C PHE A 42 -5.06 7.03 29.70
N THR A 43 -5.27 8.13 30.44
CA THR A 43 -4.84 9.48 30.05
C THR A 43 -3.32 9.56 29.96
N ALA A 44 -2.62 9.07 30.99
CA ALA A 44 -1.17 9.03 31.03
C ALA A 44 -0.59 8.20 29.87
N THR A 45 -1.17 7.03 29.60
CA THR A 45 -0.73 6.16 28.51
C THR A 45 -0.95 6.81 27.15
N MET A 46 -2.13 7.37 26.90
CA MET A 46 -2.44 8.00 25.62
C MET A 46 -1.63 9.27 25.39
N GLN A 47 -1.39 10.10 26.40
CA GLN A 47 -0.48 11.24 26.29
C GLN A 47 0.96 10.80 25.97
N GLY A 48 1.46 9.77 26.66
CA GLY A 48 2.80 9.21 26.42
C GLY A 48 2.98 8.64 25.01
N ILE A 49 1.98 7.89 24.53
CA ILE A 49 1.93 7.36 23.16
C ILE A 49 1.90 8.51 22.15
N ASN A 50 1.00 9.47 22.31
CA ASN A 50 0.84 10.61 21.39
C ASN A 50 2.10 11.46 21.28
N LYS A 51 2.85 11.61 22.38
CA LYS A 51 4.15 12.29 22.37
C LYS A 51 5.22 11.48 21.66
N SER A 52 5.27 10.16 21.90
CA SER A 52 6.34 9.29 21.39
C SER A 52 6.17 8.88 19.93
N ILE A 53 4.94 8.86 19.42
CA ILE A 53 4.63 8.42 18.06
C ILE A 53 5.13 9.38 16.98
N VAL A 54 5.29 10.67 17.31
CA VAL A 54 5.82 11.68 16.38
C VAL A 54 7.34 11.61 16.35
N ASN A 55 7.87 10.59 15.67
CA ASN A 55 9.29 10.35 15.50
C ASN A 55 9.63 9.98 14.04
N PRO A 56 10.91 10.06 13.62
CA PRO A 56 11.29 9.81 12.22
C PRO A 56 10.90 8.41 11.70
N VAL A 57 10.89 7.38 12.56
CA VAL A 57 10.55 6.01 12.17
C VAL A 57 9.07 5.87 11.82
N PHE A 58 8.19 6.61 12.50
CA PHE A 58 6.78 6.71 12.13
C PHE A 58 6.55 7.63 10.93
N MET A 59 7.21 8.79 10.92
CA MET A 59 7.01 9.82 9.89
C MET A 59 7.43 9.34 8.50
N LEU A 60 8.48 8.51 8.42
CA LEU A 60 8.99 7.99 7.15
C LEU A 60 7.94 7.19 6.36
N PRO A 61 7.33 6.11 6.88
CA PRO A 61 6.26 5.40 6.17
C PRO A 61 4.95 6.19 6.12
N PHE A 62 4.63 7.00 7.13
CA PHE A 62 3.35 7.73 7.16
C PHE A 62 3.28 8.85 6.10
N VAL A 63 4.30 9.71 6.04
CA VAL A 63 4.35 10.78 5.04
C VAL A 63 4.92 10.27 3.72
N GLY A 64 5.92 9.39 3.78
CA GLY A 64 6.60 8.87 2.59
C GLY A 64 5.74 7.98 1.69
N SER A 65 4.68 7.36 2.21
CA SER A 65 3.72 6.64 1.36
C SER A 65 3.08 7.51 0.29
N VAL A 66 2.76 8.79 0.58
CA VAL A 66 2.07 9.67 -0.38
C VAL A 66 2.88 9.87 -1.67
N PRO A 67 4.15 10.34 -1.64
CA PRO A 67 4.94 10.49 -2.85
C PRO A 67 5.27 9.14 -3.52
N LEU A 68 5.42 8.05 -2.76
CA LEU A 68 5.64 6.71 -3.33
C LEU A 68 4.43 6.26 -4.17
N ILE A 69 3.21 6.36 -3.62
CA ILE A 69 1.99 5.98 -4.33
C ILE A 69 1.77 6.91 -5.52
N ALA A 70 1.97 8.22 -5.36
CA ALA A 70 1.86 9.18 -6.46
C ALA A 70 2.84 8.89 -7.60
N LEU A 71 4.08 8.52 -7.28
CA LEU A 71 5.07 8.11 -8.27
C LEU A 71 4.64 6.81 -8.98
N ALA A 72 4.10 5.83 -8.26
CA ALA A 72 3.58 4.60 -8.86
C ALA A 72 2.43 4.87 -9.84
N VAL A 73 1.50 5.78 -9.49
CA VAL A 73 0.42 6.25 -10.37
C VAL A 73 1.01 6.90 -11.63
N PHE A 74 1.94 7.84 -11.46
CA PHE A 74 2.56 8.55 -12.58
C PHE A 74 3.27 7.62 -13.56
N LEU A 75 4.06 6.68 -13.03
CA LEU A 75 4.79 5.69 -13.83
C LEU A 75 3.85 4.70 -14.54
N ALA A 76 2.77 4.26 -13.89
CA ALA A 76 1.74 3.41 -14.53
C ALA A 76 0.98 4.16 -15.64
N TRP A 77 0.77 5.47 -15.48
CA TRP A 77 0.11 6.30 -16.48
C TRP A 77 0.98 6.54 -17.72
N ARG A 78 2.29 6.78 -17.52
CA ARG A 78 3.27 7.06 -18.59
C ARG A 78 3.82 5.79 -19.26
N GLY A 79 3.72 4.63 -18.60
CA GLY A 79 4.42 3.42 -18.99
C GLY A 79 3.51 2.19 -19.15
N HIS A 80 4.07 1.04 -18.78
CA HIS A 80 3.38 -0.26 -18.76
C HIS A 80 2.70 -0.46 -17.40
N GLY A 81 1.65 -1.29 -17.32
CA GLY A 81 0.85 -1.45 -16.10
C GLY A 81 -0.45 -0.64 -16.06
N ARG A 82 -1.01 -0.25 -17.22
CA ARG A 82 -2.34 0.41 -17.29
C ARG A 82 -3.45 -0.37 -16.56
N PRO A 83 -3.48 -1.72 -16.54
CA PRO A 83 -4.47 -2.45 -15.75
C PRO A 83 -4.42 -2.18 -14.25
N ALA A 84 -3.24 -1.82 -13.71
CA ALA A 84 -3.06 -1.50 -12.29
C ALA A 84 -3.47 -0.05 -11.94
N LEU A 85 -3.55 0.85 -12.93
CA LEU A 85 -3.73 2.29 -12.71
C LEU A 85 -4.99 2.64 -11.88
N PRO A 86 -6.19 2.08 -12.13
CA PRO A 86 -7.38 2.41 -11.32
C PRO A 86 -7.18 2.10 -9.84
N TRP A 87 -6.51 0.99 -9.53
CA TRP A 87 -6.23 0.56 -8.16
C TRP A 87 -5.18 1.44 -7.48
N LEU A 88 -4.18 1.91 -8.22
CA LEU A 88 -3.18 2.85 -7.71
C LEU A 88 -3.80 4.22 -7.39
N VAL A 89 -4.71 4.70 -8.24
CA VAL A 89 -5.46 5.95 -7.99
C VAL A 89 -6.37 5.78 -6.77
N ALA A 90 -7.11 4.68 -6.68
CA ALA A 90 -7.94 4.38 -5.52
C ALA A 90 -7.11 4.33 -4.23
N ALA A 91 -5.96 3.65 -4.25
CA ALA A 91 -5.04 3.61 -3.11
C ALA A 91 -4.56 5.00 -2.69
N LEU A 92 -4.19 5.86 -3.65
CA LEU A 92 -3.74 7.22 -3.36
C LEU A 92 -4.85 8.03 -2.68
N VAL A 93 -6.07 7.99 -3.23
CA VAL A 93 -7.22 8.71 -2.69
C VAL A 93 -7.55 8.23 -1.28
N LEU A 94 -7.65 6.91 -1.08
CA LEU A 94 -7.93 6.33 0.24
C LEU A 94 -6.87 6.73 1.27
N TYR A 95 -5.59 6.68 0.89
CA TYR A 95 -4.50 7.09 1.77
C TYR A 95 -4.57 8.58 2.13
N LEU A 96 -4.84 9.45 1.14
CA LEU A 96 -4.99 10.90 1.37
C LEU A 96 -6.18 11.22 2.27
N VAL A 97 -7.30 10.52 2.12
CA VAL A 97 -8.46 10.68 3.01
C VAL A 97 -8.10 10.25 4.45
N ALA A 98 -7.41 9.12 4.63
CA ALA A 98 -6.96 8.68 5.96
C ALA A 98 -5.96 9.66 6.59
N PHE A 99 -5.06 10.21 5.78
CA PHE A 99 -4.13 11.26 6.18
C PHE A 99 -4.87 12.52 6.62
N ALA A 100 -5.88 12.96 5.85
CA ALA A 100 -6.71 14.09 6.19
C ALA A 100 -7.46 13.88 7.52
N VAL A 101 -8.05 12.70 7.74
CA VAL A 101 -8.67 12.33 9.03
C VAL A 101 -7.66 12.44 10.18
N THR A 102 -6.42 11.99 9.96
CA THR A 102 -5.37 12.11 10.98
C THR A 102 -5.10 13.56 11.36
N VAL A 103 -4.87 14.42 10.37
CA VAL A 103 -4.50 15.83 10.60
C VAL A 103 -5.67 16.66 11.11
N THR A 104 -6.88 16.41 10.64
CA THR A 104 -8.06 17.25 10.95
C THR A 104 -8.85 16.78 12.16
N VAL A 105 -8.72 15.52 12.57
CA VAL A 105 -9.50 14.95 13.68
C VAL A 105 -8.62 14.39 14.79
N ASN A 106 -7.77 13.42 14.47
CA ASN A 106 -7.00 12.71 15.51
C ASN A 106 -5.90 13.60 16.14
N VAL A 107 -5.20 14.41 15.35
CA VAL A 107 -4.20 15.35 15.87
C VAL A 107 -4.85 16.38 16.82
N PRO A 108 -5.95 17.07 16.45
CA PRO A 108 -6.65 17.96 17.38
C PRO A 108 -7.22 17.29 18.63
N LEU A 109 -7.63 16.01 18.55
CA LEU A 109 -7.99 15.21 19.74
C LEU A 109 -6.77 14.99 20.64
N ASN A 110 -5.63 14.61 20.06
CA ASN A 110 -4.38 14.39 20.79
C ASN A 110 -3.88 15.68 21.47
N ASP A 111 -3.96 16.82 20.76
CA ASP A 111 -3.56 18.12 21.31
C ASP A 111 -4.48 18.58 22.43
N ARG A 112 -5.78 18.27 22.37
CA ARG A 112 -6.71 18.51 23.49
C ARG A 112 -6.36 17.65 24.70
N LEU A 113 -6.04 16.38 24.48
CA LEU A 113 -5.62 15.48 25.55
C LEU A 113 -4.32 15.96 26.20
N ALA A 114 -3.35 16.41 25.42
CA ALA A 114 -2.09 16.97 25.93
C ALA A 114 -2.32 18.26 26.73
N ARG A 115 -3.24 19.12 26.29
CA ARG A 115 -3.61 20.36 27.01
C ARG A 115 -4.35 20.14 28.34
N ALA A 116 -4.76 18.92 28.64
CA ALA A 116 -5.32 18.59 29.96
C ALA A 116 -4.29 18.69 31.09
N GLY A 117 -2.98 18.72 30.76
CA GLY A 117 -1.89 18.85 31.73
C GLY A 117 -1.32 17.51 32.18
N ASP A 118 -0.49 17.57 33.22
CA ASP A 118 0.12 16.40 33.85
C ASP A 118 -0.95 15.47 34.43
N PRO A 119 -1.04 14.19 34.02
CA PRO A 119 -2.00 13.23 34.53
C PRO A 119 -2.10 13.16 36.05
N ASP A 120 -0.98 13.34 36.77
CA ASP A 120 -0.95 13.30 38.24
C ASP A 120 -1.59 14.55 38.90
N SER A 121 -1.79 15.60 38.12
CA SER A 121 -2.35 16.89 38.56
C SER A 121 -3.76 17.17 38.00
N ILE A 122 -4.33 16.27 37.19
CA ILE A 122 -5.67 16.45 36.62
C ILE A 122 -6.73 16.26 37.73
N GLY A 123 -7.51 17.30 38.01
CA GLY A 123 -8.57 17.25 39.01
C GLY A 123 -9.76 16.34 38.64
N ASP A 124 -10.06 16.18 37.35
CA ASP A 124 -11.11 15.29 36.85
C ASP A 124 -10.65 14.52 35.59
N PRO A 125 -9.94 13.39 35.76
CA PRO A 125 -9.45 12.58 34.65
C PRO A 125 -10.59 11.87 33.89
N ALA A 126 -11.73 11.61 34.54
CA ALA A 126 -12.88 10.97 33.93
C ALA A 126 -13.47 11.84 32.81
N ALA A 127 -13.69 13.14 33.09
CA ALA A 127 -14.20 14.07 32.09
C ALA A 127 -13.21 14.30 30.93
N VAL A 128 -11.89 14.22 31.18
CA VAL A 128 -10.87 14.29 30.12
C VAL A 128 -10.99 13.08 29.19
N ARG A 129 -11.08 11.87 29.75
CA ARG A 129 -11.23 10.63 29.00
C ARG A 129 -12.54 10.59 28.20
N GLU A 130 -13.66 10.96 28.80
CA GLU A 130 -14.98 10.97 28.16
C GLU A 130 -14.98 11.81 26.87
N ARG A 131 -14.34 12.99 26.90
CA ARG A 131 -14.23 13.89 25.74
C ARG A 131 -13.27 13.40 24.65
N PHE A 132 -12.46 12.38 24.93
CA PHE A 132 -11.40 11.91 24.05
C PHE A 132 -11.67 10.50 23.49
N GLU A 133 -11.90 9.51 24.35
CA GLU A 133 -11.78 8.09 24.00
C GLU A 133 -12.70 7.69 22.85
N ALA A 134 -14.02 7.90 22.99
CA ALA A 134 -14.99 7.43 22.01
C ALA A 134 -14.76 8.05 20.63
N ALA A 135 -14.55 9.36 20.59
CA ALA A 135 -14.26 10.07 19.34
C ALA A 135 -12.95 9.58 18.72
N TRP A 136 -11.88 9.46 19.52
CA TRP A 136 -10.58 9.02 19.03
C TRP A 136 -10.63 7.59 18.48
N VAL A 137 -11.28 6.67 19.19
CA VAL A 137 -11.44 5.27 18.78
C VAL A 137 -12.21 5.18 17.47
N THR A 138 -13.35 5.86 17.35
CA THR A 138 -14.16 5.85 16.11
C THR A 138 -13.34 6.32 14.91
N TRP A 139 -12.67 7.46 15.02
CA TRP A 139 -11.87 7.98 13.92
C TRP A 139 -10.60 7.16 13.66
N ASN A 140 -10.05 6.50 14.68
CA ASN A 140 -8.97 5.54 14.47
C ASN A 140 -9.43 4.30 13.69
N ILE A 141 -10.64 3.78 13.94
CA ILE A 141 -11.23 2.70 13.16
C ILE A 141 -11.39 3.12 11.69
N VAL A 142 -11.89 4.33 11.44
CA VAL A 142 -11.98 4.88 10.07
C VAL A 142 -10.61 4.90 9.39
N ARG A 143 -9.56 5.39 10.07
CA ARG A 143 -8.18 5.35 9.53
C ARG A 143 -7.70 3.94 9.26
N ALA A 144 -7.96 2.99 10.16
CA ALA A 144 -7.57 1.59 9.99
C ALA A 144 -8.24 0.96 8.75
N LEU A 145 -9.53 1.21 8.54
CA LEU A 145 -10.25 0.72 7.37
C LEU A 145 -9.72 1.35 6.07
N LEU A 146 -9.51 2.68 6.05
CA LEU A 146 -9.01 3.38 4.87
C LEU A 146 -7.59 2.94 4.50
N HIS A 147 -6.66 2.85 5.47
CA HIS A 147 -5.30 2.40 5.21
C HIS A 147 -5.25 0.91 4.82
N THR A 148 -6.09 0.07 5.41
CA THR A 148 -6.22 -1.35 5.00
C THR A 148 -6.75 -1.47 3.57
N ALA A 149 -7.76 -0.67 3.20
CA ALA A 149 -8.28 -0.65 1.84
C ALA A 149 -7.24 -0.13 0.83
N ALA A 150 -6.50 0.93 1.18
CA ALA A 150 -5.40 1.44 0.36
C ALA A 150 -4.31 0.38 0.16
N PHE A 151 -3.91 -0.31 1.23
CA PHE A 151 -2.96 -1.41 1.19
C PHE A 151 -3.45 -2.56 0.30
N ALA A 152 -4.72 -2.96 0.41
CA ALA A 152 -5.30 -4.00 -0.43
C ALA A 152 -5.29 -3.59 -1.92
N CYS A 153 -5.60 -2.34 -2.23
CA CYS A 153 -5.52 -1.81 -3.59
C CYS A 153 -4.08 -1.84 -4.13
N LEU A 154 -3.08 -1.48 -3.31
CA LEU A 154 -1.66 -1.55 -3.70
C LEU A 154 -1.18 -2.99 -3.92
N ALA A 155 -1.56 -3.91 -3.03
CA ALA A 155 -1.23 -5.32 -3.15
C ALA A 155 -1.84 -5.91 -4.43
N TRP A 156 -3.10 -5.59 -4.73
CA TRP A 156 -3.75 -6.02 -5.95
C TRP A 156 -3.11 -5.39 -7.21
N ALA A 157 -2.78 -4.10 -7.16
CA ALA A 157 -2.07 -3.42 -8.24
C ALA A 157 -0.70 -4.08 -8.51
N LEU A 158 0.02 -4.51 -7.47
CA LEU A 158 1.29 -5.24 -7.60
C LEU A 158 1.10 -6.59 -8.31
N VAL A 159 0.03 -7.34 -7.98
CA VAL A 159 -0.32 -8.60 -8.66
C VAL A 159 -0.62 -8.37 -10.13
N LEU A 160 -1.47 -7.39 -10.45
CA LEU A 160 -1.83 -7.06 -11.83
C LEU A 160 -0.61 -6.63 -12.64
N TYR A 161 0.25 -5.79 -12.08
CA TYR A 161 1.49 -5.35 -12.73
C TYR A 161 2.45 -6.51 -12.98
N GLY A 162 2.55 -7.46 -12.04
CA GLY A 162 3.35 -8.67 -12.21
C GLY A 162 2.84 -9.54 -13.37
N ALA A 163 1.52 -9.76 -13.44
CA ALA A 163 0.89 -10.55 -14.48
C ALA A 163 1.04 -9.93 -15.89
N ASP A 164 0.83 -8.62 -16.00
CA ASP A 164 1.00 -7.84 -17.24
C ASP A 164 2.44 -7.97 -17.77
N ARG A 165 3.43 -7.77 -16.89
CA ARG A 165 4.84 -7.92 -17.24
C ARG A 165 5.19 -9.33 -17.71
N SER A 166 4.66 -10.36 -17.05
CA SER A 166 4.90 -11.75 -17.48
C SER A 166 4.26 -12.09 -18.82
N ALA A 167 3.12 -11.47 -19.16
CA ALA A 167 2.50 -11.65 -20.47
C ALA A 167 3.35 -11.00 -21.58
N ASP A 168 3.81 -9.77 -21.35
CA ASP A 168 4.73 -9.06 -22.26
C ASP A 168 6.01 -9.86 -22.53
N ASP A 169 6.64 -10.38 -21.47
CA ASP A 169 7.90 -11.13 -21.57
C ASP A 169 7.71 -12.43 -22.37
N ARG A 170 6.55 -13.11 -22.23
CA ARG A 170 6.19 -14.29 -23.04
C ARG A 170 5.93 -13.96 -24.50
N ALA A 171 5.22 -12.86 -24.78
CA ALA A 171 4.94 -12.42 -26.14
C ALA A 171 6.26 -12.11 -26.87
N ALA A 172 7.18 -11.36 -26.25
CA ALA A 172 8.50 -11.06 -26.81
C ALA A 172 9.33 -12.32 -27.10
N ALA A 173 9.28 -13.33 -26.23
CA ALA A 173 9.97 -14.61 -26.42
C ALA A 173 9.35 -15.46 -27.55
N SER A 174 8.04 -15.35 -27.80
CA SER A 174 7.39 -16.04 -28.91
C SER A 174 7.76 -15.43 -30.27
N THR A 175 7.77 -14.10 -30.37
CA THR A 175 8.15 -13.38 -31.58
C THR A 175 9.59 -13.68 -31.98
N SER A 176 10.54 -13.67 -31.03
CA SER A 176 11.95 -13.97 -31.33
C SER A 176 12.19 -15.40 -31.81
N ARG A 177 11.40 -16.38 -31.36
CA ARG A 177 11.43 -17.76 -31.89
C ARG A 177 10.93 -17.84 -33.33
N GLU A 178 9.86 -17.13 -33.67
CA GLU A 178 9.35 -17.08 -35.04
C GLU A 178 10.32 -16.36 -35.99
N THR A 179 10.94 -15.26 -35.56
CA THR A 179 11.89 -14.52 -36.42
C THR A 179 13.27 -15.18 -36.52
N GLY A 180 13.65 -15.98 -35.52
CA GLY A 180 14.95 -16.67 -35.45
C GLY A 180 14.98 -18.06 -36.10
N ALA A 181 13.85 -18.58 -36.59
CA ALA A 181 13.82 -19.84 -37.33
C ALA A 181 14.41 -19.60 -38.74
N PRO A 182 15.55 -20.22 -39.11
CA PRO A 182 16.06 -20.10 -40.47
C PRO A 182 15.00 -20.64 -41.44
N PHE A 183 14.68 -19.84 -42.46
CA PHE A 183 13.79 -20.22 -43.56
C PHE A 183 14.33 -21.51 -44.19
N ARG A 184 13.83 -22.66 -43.74
CA ARG A 184 14.13 -23.96 -44.36
C ARG A 184 13.46 -23.92 -45.73
N THR A 185 14.19 -23.49 -46.75
CA THR A 185 13.82 -23.69 -48.15
C THR A 185 13.75 -25.20 -48.38
N GLY A 186 12.56 -25.77 -48.20
CA GLY A 186 12.26 -27.13 -48.59
C GLY A 186 12.23 -27.19 -50.11
N VAL A 187 13.35 -27.60 -50.73
CA VAL A 187 13.33 -28.14 -52.09
C VAL A 187 12.87 -29.60 -51.95
N PRO A 188 11.71 -30.01 -52.52
CA PRO A 188 11.33 -31.41 -52.53
C PRO A 188 12.26 -32.18 -53.49
N PRO A 189 12.76 -33.37 -53.12
CA PRO A 189 13.54 -34.18 -54.04
C PRO A 189 12.60 -34.77 -55.11
N TYR A 190 12.71 -34.29 -56.34
CA TYR A 190 12.15 -34.99 -57.49
C TYR A 190 12.84 -36.36 -57.62
N ALA A 191 12.06 -37.41 -57.45
CA ALA A 191 12.45 -38.78 -57.75
C ALA A 191 12.66 -38.93 -59.26
N HIS A 192 13.90 -39.20 -59.67
CA HIS A 192 14.17 -39.76 -60.99
C HIS A 192 13.98 -41.28 -60.91
N ASP A 193 12.81 -41.74 -61.34
CA ASP A 193 12.64 -43.09 -61.86
C ASP A 193 12.86 -43.04 -63.39
N GLY A 194 13.61 -44.00 -63.91
CA GLY A 194 14.10 -43.98 -65.28
C GLY A 194 15.00 -45.16 -65.61
N ARG A 195 14.51 -46.38 -65.33
CA ARG A 195 15.03 -47.60 -65.99
C ARG A 195 14.40 -47.73 -67.38
N GLY A 196 15.24 -47.99 -68.39
CA GLY A 196 14.85 -48.45 -69.73
C GLY A 196 16.05 -48.31 -70.67
N ALA A 197 16.88 -49.33 -70.89
CA ALA A 197 16.67 -50.51 -71.75
C ALA A 197 17.09 -50.27 -73.21
N GLY A 198 18.15 -50.96 -73.62
CA GLY A 198 18.17 -51.74 -74.87
C GLY A 198 18.54 -51.06 -76.20
N HIS A 199 19.64 -51.57 -76.76
CA HIS A 199 20.03 -51.65 -78.18
C HIS A 199 20.59 -50.42 -78.89
#